data_AF-A0A2I1MBH4-F1
#
_entry.id   AF-A0A2I1MBH4-F1
#
_cell.length_a   1.000
_cell.length_b   1.000
_cell.length_c   1.000
_cell.angle_alpha   90.00
_cell.angle_beta   90.00
_cell.angle_gamma   90.00
#
_symmetry.space_group_name_H-M   'P 1'
#
loop_
_entity.id
_entity.type
_entity.pdbx_description
1 polymer ?
#
loop_
_entity_poly.entity_id
_entity_poly.type
_entity_poly.pdbx_seq_one_letter_code
_entity_poly.pdbx_strand_id
1 'polypeptide(L)'
;MFLGDCMKNIKKLALSLAISFVVLEVNPAFAANRIDLGVDTGNVSFSEGTFNLKQNEILKNEVLYEIRNIRSKMWDENILYTLDDTNSKAERLQDVAKANGYQNKEAYVNAIKWSINLEKIAIQRAYEQTITGLSHQRPDGSNKSTAVSKNGIYANAEILAASTEIENPAKSFYQWTYEASKNKNNKSEYQLIKEAKGVFNLYNGHLHILLDPELKSIGYADLNTNSKWNYSVGVFDYNVDNNQASANLVGSYNIYAGNIKDAPKIEEEKESNTKEISDETIEKLKKSVKKSEQTIAGAKVLMRTMPKFAKEHGQKIKELIANSQRIIDQAKKILANY
;
A
#
# COMPACT_ATOMS: atom_id res chain seq x y z
N MET A 1 1.25 -54.35 9.86
CA MET A 1 2.11 -53.48 9.02
C MET A 1 1.27 -52.40 8.32
N PHE A 2 0.59 -51.53 9.09
CA PHE A 2 -0.36 -50.54 8.55
C PHE A 2 -0.44 -49.25 9.39
N LEU A 3 0.70 -48.80 9.95
CA LEU A 3 0.79 -47.51 10.68
C LEU A 3 1.94 -46.62 10.19
N GLY A 4 2.68 -47.05 9.16
CA GLY A 4 3.88 -46.35 8.67
C GLY A 4 3.66 -45.31 7.57
N ASP A 5 2.54 -45.37 6.84
CA ASP A 5 2.32 -44.53 5.64
C ASP A 5 1.43 -43.31 5.88
N CYS A 6 0.64 -43.28 6.96
CA CYS A 6 -0.21 -42.11 7.25
C CYS A 6 0.59 -40.92 7.81
N MET A 7 1.77 -41.18 8.41
CA MET A 7 2.62 -40.13 9.00
C MET A 7 3.64 -39.51 8.03
N LYS A 8 3.91 -40.14 6.88
CA LYS A 8 4.87 -39.61 5.89
C LYS A 8 4.31 -38.46 5.05
N ASN A 9 2.98 -38.35 4.93
CA ASN A 9 2.33 -37.23 4.24
C ASN A 9 2.08 -36.01 5.15
N ILE A 10 2.18 -36.16 6.48
CA ILE A 10 1.93 -35.07 7.44
C ILE A 10 3.11 -34.07 7.49
N LYS A 11 4.34 -34.52 7.22
CA LYS A 11 5.53 -33.63 7.19
C LYS A 11 5.68 -32.79 5.91
N LYS A 12 4.84 -33.02 4.89
CA LYS A 12 4.80 -32.20 3.67
C LYS A 12 3.67 -31.16 3.66
N LEU A 13 2.84 -31.12 4.71
CA LEU A 13 1.70 -30.20 4.83
C LEU A 13 2.00 -28.97 5.71
N ALA A 14 3.27 -28.57 5.80
CA ALA A 14 3.70 -27.29 6.38
C ALA A 14 4.05 -26.32 5.24
N LEU A 15 3.09 -26.10 4.34
CA LEU A 15 3.27 -25.26 3.16
C LEU A 15 2.20 -24.18 3.16
N SER A 16 2.61 -22.95 3.51
CA SER A 16 2.10 -21.70 2.95
C SER A 16 0.59 -21.67 2.67
N LEU A 17 -0.22 -21.34 3.69
CA LEU A 17 -1.55 -20.78 3.43
C LEU A 17 -1.39 -19.28 3.06
N ALA A 18 -0.67 -19.01 1.97
CA ALA A 18 -0.85 -17.78 1.22
C ALA A 18 -2.20 -17.95 0.51
N ILE A 19 -3.25 -17.32 1.05
CA ILE A 19 -4.53 -17.22 0.35
C ILE A 19 -4.33 -16.19 -0.75
N SER A 20 -3.63 -16.60 -1.81
CA SER A 20 -3.51 -15.82 -3.03
C SER A 20 -4.87 -15.85 -3.72
N PHE A 21 -5.68 -14.82 -3.49
CA PHE A 21 -6.76 -14.49 -4.41
C PHE A 21 -6.12 -13.96 -5.69
N VAL A 22 -5.66 -14.87 -6.54
CA VAL A 22 -5.54 -14.56 -7.96
C VAL A 22 -6.98 -14.53 -8.47
N VAL A 23 -7.65 -13.40 -8.30
CA VAL A 23 -8.68 -13.02 -9.25
C VAL A 23 -7.90 -12.77 -10.54
N LEU A 24 -7.85 -13.80 -11.39
CA LEU A 24 -7.37 -13.68 -12.76
C LEU A 24 -8.03 -12.44 -13.37
N GLU A 25 -7.21 -11.63 -14.01
CA GLU A 25 -7.51 -10.42 -14.78
C GLU A 25 -8.72 -10.60 -15.70
N VAL A 26 -9.90 -10.47 -15.13
CA VAL A 26 -11.12 -10.17 -15.86
C VAL A 26 -11.76 -9.10 -15.01
N ASN A 27 -11.43 -7.85 -15.25
CA ASN A 27 -12.21 -6.72 -14.76
C ASN A 27 -13.53 -6.78 -15.53
N PRO A 28 -14.66 -7.26 -14.98
CA PRO A 28 -15.93 -6.86 -15.57
C PRO A 28 -15.93 -5.34 -15.39
N ALA A 29 -16.21 -4.59 -16.45
CA ALA A 29 -16.44 -3.16 -16.36
C ALA A 29 -17.74 -2.94 -15.57
N PHE A 30 -17.72 -3.21 -14.27
CA PHE A 30 -18.66 -2.63 -13.34
C PHE A 30 -18.44 -1.13 -13.43
N ALA A 31 -19.53 -0.36 -13.51
CA ALA A 31 -19.46 1.09 -13.42
C ALA A 31 -18.61 1.44 -12.20
N ALA A 32 -17.43 2.00 -12.42
CA ALA A 32 -16.51 2.34 -11.35
C ALA A 32 -17.17 3.45 -10.53
N ASN A 33 -17.35 3.20 -9.22
CA ASN A 33 -17.94 4.21 -8.35
C ASN A 33 -16.95 5.33 -8.14
N ARG A 34 -17.41 6.57 -8.32
CA ARG A 34 -16.65 7.76 -7.91
C ARG A 34 -16.50 7.78 -6.41
N ILE A 35 -15.26 7.79 -5.94
CA ILE A 35 -14.95 7.75 -4.51
C ILE A 35 -14.69 9.16 -3.96
N ASP A 36 -15.31 9.48 -2.83
CA ASP A 36 -14.92 10.61 -2.00
C ASP A 36 -13.88 10.15 -0.97
N LEU A 37 -12.61 10.48 -1.21
CA LEU A 37 -11.51 10.16 -0.30
C LEU A 37 -11.58 10.99 1.00
N GLY A 38 -12.36 12.07 1.02
CA GLY A 38 -12.36 13.03 2.11
C GLY A 38 -11.05 13.80 2.20
N VAL A 39 -10.41 14.07 1.06
CA VAL A 39 -9.19 14.86 0.90
C VAL A 39 -9.51 16.02 -0.04
N ASP A 40 -8.96 17.20 0.24
CA ASP A 40 -9.01 18.33 -0.69
C ASP A 40 -8.52 17.89 -2.08
N THR A 41 -9.31 18.15 -3.13
CA THR A 41 -9.05 17.71 -4.51
C THR A 41 -8.41 18.79 -5.39
N GLY A 42 -8.05 19.94 -4.81
CA GLY A 42 -7.36 21.04 -5.47
C GLY A 42 -8.32 21.95 -6.24
N ASN A 43 -7.84 23.17 -6.52
CA ASN A 43 -8.57 24.16 -7.31
C ASN A 43 -8.18 24.10 -8.79
N VAL A 44 -8.55 22.99 -9.43
CA VAL A 44 -8.28 22.72 -10.85
C VAL A 44 -9.59 22.36 -11.56
N SER A 45 -9.61 22.44 -12.89
CA SER A 45 -10.70 21.89 -13.71
C SER A 45 -10.92 20.41 -13.38
N PHE A 46 -12.19 20.01 -13.35
CA PHE A 46 -12.55 18.63 -13.03
C PHE A 46 -11.87 17.65 -13.99
N SER A 47 -11.21 16.65 -13.40
CA SER A 47 -10.58 15.54 -14.10
C SER A 47 -10.86 14.26 -13.32
N GLU A 48 -11.12 13.17 -14.02
CA GLU A 48 -11.44 11.87 -13.43
C GLU A 48 -10.70 10.74 -14.16
N GLY A 49 -10.35 9.68 -13.44
CA GLY A 49 -9.82 8.46 -14.03
C GLY A 49 -10.21 7.22 -13.24
N THR A 50 -10.36 6.10 -13.94
CA THR A 50 -10.70 4.80 -13.35
C THR A 50 -9.44 4.00 -13.03
N PHE A 51 -9.30 3.55 -11.78
CA PHE A 51 -8.13 2.79 -11.34
C PHE A 51 -8.51 1.62 -10.44
N ASN A 52 -7.71 0.55 -10.52
CA ASN A 52 -7.86 -0.61 -9.65
C ASN A 52 -7.02 -0.43 -8.39
N LEU A 53 -7.70 -0.13 -7.29
CA LEU A 53 -7.13 0.08 -5.97
C LEU A 53 -6.89 -1.24 -5.23
N LYS A 54 -5.85 -1.26 -4.39
CA LYS A 54 -5.41 -2.42 -3.61
C LYS A 54 -5.22 -2.09 -2.12
N GLN A 55 -5.87 -1.05 -1.63
CA GLN A 55 -5.72 -0.51 -0.27
C GLN A 55 -6.37 -1.42 0.77
N ASN A 56 -5.74 -2.56 1.03
CA ASN A 56 -6.17 -3.57 1.99
C ASN A 56 -5.08 -3.80 3.06
N GLU A 57 -5.41 -4.60 4.08
CA GLU A 57 -4.46 -4.94 5.14
C GLU A 57 -3.21 -5.68 4.65
N ILE A 58 -3.24 -6.36 3.50
CA ILE A 58 -2.06 -7.01 2.94
C ILE A 58 -1.08 -5.94 2.46
N LEU A 59 -1.52 -5.00 1.62
CA LEU A 59 -0.70 -3.88 1.13
C LEU A 59 -0.10 -3.09 2.29
N LYS A 60 -0.92 -2.71 3.27
CA LYS A 60 -0.45 -2.03 4.49
C LYS A 60 0.66 -2.81 5.20
N ASN A 61 0.50 -4.12 5.37
CA ASN A 61 1.50 -4.94 6.05
C ASN A 61 2.79 -5.07 5.22
N GLU A 62 2.69 -5.15 3.89
CA GLU A 62 3.84 -5.14 2.98
C GLU A 62 4.62 -3.83 3.08
N VAL A 63 3.93 -2.68 3.03
CA VAL A 63 4.56 -1.35 3.20
C VAL A 63 5.27 -1.23 4.55
N LEU A 64 4.60 -1.61 5.64
CA LEU A 64 5.19 -1.57 6.97
C LEU A 64 6.37 -2.55 7.10
N TYR A 65 6.33 -3.68 6.39
CA TYR A 65 7.44 -4.63 6.34
C TYR A 65 8.65 -4.04 5.62
N GLU A 66 8.47 -3.40 4.46
CA GLU A 66 9.57 -2.80 3.70
C GLU A 66 10.30 -1.71 4.50
N ILE A 67 9.56 -0.75 5.08
CA ILE A 67 10.18 0.31 5.87
C ILE A 67 10.90 -0.24 7.12
N ARG A 68 10.33 -1.26 7.78
CA ARG A 68 10.98 -1.92 8.92
C ARG A 68 12.28 -2.60 8.51
N ASN A 69 12.32 -3.26 7.36
CA ASN A 69 13.54 -3.90 6.86
C ASN A 69 14.63 -2.89 6.55
N ILE A 70 14.28 -1.79 5.89
CA ILE A 70 15.23 -0.71 5.57
C ILE A 70 15.78 -0.10 6.86
N ARG A 71 14.91 0.29 7.80
CA ARG A 71 15.34 0.83 9.10
C ARG A 71 16.18 -0.15 9.89
N SER A 72 15.81 -1.44 9.88
CA SER A 72 16.53 -2.51 10.57
C SER A 72 17.95 -2.66 10.01
N LYS A 73 18.09 -2.69 8.68
CA LYS A 73 19.38 -2.80 8.01
C LYS A 73 20.26 -1.57 8.25
N MET A 74 19.72 -0.37 8.10
CA MET A 74 20.49 0.86 8.33
C MET A 74 20.89 1.05 9.80
N TRP A 75 20.05 0.58 10.73
CA TRP A 75 20.40 0.54 12.15
C TRP A 75 21.59 -0.38 12.41
N ASP A 76 21.60 -1.59 11.84
CA ASP A 76 22.69 -2.56 12.04
C ASP A 76 24.00 -2.08 11.43
N GLU A 77 23.94 -1.47 10.25
CA GLU A 77 25.10 -0.83 9.63
C GLU A 77 25.57 0.42 10.39
N ASN A 78 24.67 1.02 11.18
CA ASN A 78 24.86 2.24 11.96
C ASN A 78 25.52 3.35 11.14
N ILE A 79 24.96 3.63 9.96
CA ILE A 79 25.50 4.63 9.02
C ILE A 79 25.60 6.02 9.65
N LEU A 80 26.47 6.87 9.11
CA LEU A 80 26.39 8.30 9.40
C LEU A 80 25.02 8.81 8.96
N TYR A 81 24.38 9.59 9.84
CA TYR A 81 23.06 10.16 9.62
C TYR A 81 22.90 11.39 10.52
N THR A 82 22.29 12.45 10.00
CA THR A 82 21.95 13.63 10.79
C THR A 82 20.68 14.27 10.23
N LEU A 83 19.96 14.98 11.09
CA LEU A 83 18.82 15.83 10.71
C LEU A 83 19.27 17.28 10.43
N ASP A 84 20.52 17.62 10.76
CA ASP A 84 21.10 18.93 10.50
C ASP A 84 21.61 19.05 9.04
N ASP A 85 21.79 20.28 8.57
CA ASP A 85 22.35 20.57 7.23
C ASP A 85 23.82 20.12 7.08
N THR A 86 24.49 19.75 8.17
CA THR A 86 25.86 19.21 8.16
C THR A 86 26.03 18.13 9.21
N ASN A 87 26.86 17.12 8.94
CA ASN A 87 27.22 16.10 9.94
C ASN A 87 28.64 16.34 10.51
N SER A 88 28.87 17.51 11.09
CA SER A 88 30.19 17.89 11.63
C SER A 88 30.61 17.06 12.85
N LYS A 89 29.63 16.55 13.61
CA LYS A 89 29.82 15.70 14.79
C LYS A 89 29.99 14.22 14.47
N ALA A 90 29.88 13.84 13.19
CA ALA A 90 29.88 12.46 12.73
C ALA A 90 28.84 11.58 13.45
N GLU A 91 27.65 12.12 13.69
CA GLU A 91 26.50 11.43 14.25
C GLU A 91 26.11 10.24 13.38
N ARG A 92 25.67 9.17 14.05
CA ARG A 92 25.19 7.95 13.42
C ARG A 92 23.72 7.74 13.69
N LEU A 93 23.08 6.93 12.85
CA LEU A 93 21.64 6.69 12.92
C LEU A 93 21.16 6.27 14.32
N GLN A 94 21.92 5.41 15.01
CA GLN A 94 21.57 5.00 16.37
C GLN A 94 21.59 6.16 17.37
N ASP A 95 22.50 7.12 17.22
CA ASP A 95 22.62 8.28 18.10
C ASP A 95 21.46 9.24 17.87
N VAL A 96 21.14 9.53 16.59
CA VAL A 96 20.00 10.38 16.21
C VAL A 96 18.67 9.76 16.65
N ALA A 97 18.51 8.45 16.51
CA ALA A 97 17.31 7.75 16.99
C ALA A 97 17.18 7.79 18.52
N LYS A 98 18.29 7.60 19.27
CA LYS A 98 18.27 7.73 20.74
C LYS A 98 17.93 9.15 21.19
N ALA A 99 18.48 10.17 20.52
CA ALA A 99 18.14 11.57 20.76
C ALA A 99 16.64 11.85 20.53
N ASN A 100 16.02 11.08 19.64
CA ASN A 100 14.58 11.09 19.37
C ASN A 100 13.74 10.13 20.23
N GLY A 101 14.30 9.66 21.34
CA GLY A 101 13.59 8.89 22.38
C GLY A 101 13.56 7.37 22.16
N TYR A 102 14.17 6.84 21.11
CA TYR A 102 14.21 5.40 20.86
C TYR A 102 15.30 4.71 21.66
N GLN A 103 14.90 3.85 22.61
CA GLN A 103 15.84 3.17 23.51
C GLN A 103 16.60 2.02 22.84
N ASN A 104 16.05 1.44 21.77
CA ASN A 104 16.62 0.28 21.08
C ASN A 104 16.12 0.17 19.64
N LYS A 105 16.72 -0.76 18.90
CA LYS A 105 16.40 -1.07 17.50
C LYS A 105 14.92 -1.34 17.29
N GLU A 106 14.33 -2.19 18.14
CA GLU A 106 12.94 -2.63 17.99
C GLU A 106 11.98 -1.45 18.08
N ALA A 107 12.21 -0.53 19.02
CA ALA A 107 11.40 0.68 19.17
C ALA A 107 11.48 1.60 17.93
N TYR A 108 12.69 1.83 17.41
CA TYR A 108 12.92 2.68 16.22
C TYR A 108 12.35 2.07 14.93
N VAL A 109 12.61 0.78 14.70
CA VAL A 109 12.16 0.05 13.51
C VAL A 109 10.62 -0.03 13.47
N ASN A 110 9.97 -0.24 14.61
CA ASN A 110 8.51 -0.35 14.70
C ASN A 110 7.80 0.99 14.97
N ALA A 111 8.52 2.11 14.94
CA ALA A 111 7.99 3.41 15.32
C ALA A 111 6.90 3.92 14.37
N ILE A 112 7.12 3.76 13.05
CA ILE A 112 6.15 4.21 12.04
C ILE A 112 4.90 3.35 12.09
N LYS A 113 3.76 4.03 12.18
CA LYS A 113 2.41 3.44 12.16
C LYS A 113 1.71 3.79 10.86
N TRP A 114 0.73 2.96 10.50
CA TRP A 114 -0.15 3.28 9.38
C TRP A 114 -1.11 4.40 9.76
N SER A 115 -1.43 5.28 8.82
CA SER A 115 -2.51 6.27 8.95
C SER A 115 -3.47 6.14 7.77
N ILE A 116 -4.75 5.90 8.08
CA ILE A 116 -5.80 5.86 7.05
C ILE A 116 -5.98 7.21 6.36
N ASN A 117 -5.77 8.32 7.08
CA ASN A 117 -5.91 9.66 6.50
C ASN A 117 -4.75 9.95 5.55
N LEU A 118 -3.52 9.60 5.93
CA LEU A 118 -2.36 9.66 5.03
C LEU A 118 -2.52 8.69 3.84
N GLU A 119 -3.10 7.50 4.02
CA GLU A 119 -3.37 6.56 2.92
C GLU A 119 -4.31 7.19 1.88
N LYS A 120 -5.40 7.82 2.34
CA LYS A 120 -6.32 8.54 1.45
C LYS A 120 -5.63 9.71 0.72
N ILE A 121 -4.75 10.44 1.42
CA ILE A 121 -3.93 11.49 0.80
C ILE A 121 -3.00 10.88 -0.25
N ALA A 122 -2.35 9.74 0.04
CA ALA A 122 -1.49 9.05 -0.92
C ALA A 122 -2.25 8.62 -2.18
N ILE A 123 -3.49 8.11 -2.05
CA ILE A 123 -4.33 7.76 -3.21
C ILE A 123 -4.62 9.02 -4.05
N GLN A 124 -5.04 10.12 -3.42
CA GLN A 124 -5.32 11.38 -4.11
C GLN A 124 -4.07 11.89 -4.83
N ARG A 125 -2.93 11.88 -4.14
CA ARG A 125 -1.65 12.31 -4.70
C ARG A 125 -1.17 11.42 -5.83
N ALA A 126 -1.36 10.11 -5.75
CA ALA A 126 -1.04 9.18 -6.83
C ALA A 126 -1.89 9.45 -8.08
N TYR A 127 -3.18 9.77 -7.91
CA TYR A 127 -4.02 10.21 -9.04
C TYR A 127 -3.51 11.52 -9.65
N GLU A 128 -3.17 12.50 -8.82
CA GLU A 128 -2.65 13.79 -9.28
C GLU A 128 -1.35 13.64 -10.10
N GLN A 129 -0.50 12.64 -9.80
CA GLN A 129 0.69 12.34 -10.62
C GLN A 129 0.36 11.94 -12.07
N THR A 130 -0.83 11.39 -12.32
CA THR A 130 -1.28 11.07 -13.69
C THR A 130 -1.58 12.32 -14.51
N ILE A 131 -1.82 13.46 -13.84
CA ILE A 131 -2.07 14.76 -14.47
C ILE A 131 -0.77 15.54 -14.61
N THR A 132 0.03 15.60 -13.53
CA THR A 132 1.22 16.45 -13.47
C THR A 132 2.50 15.78 -13.97
N GLY A 133 2.52 14.45 -14.07
CA GLY A 133 3.76 13.68 -14.00
C GLY A 133 4.35 13.70 -12.58
N LEU A 134 5.57 13.21 -12.43
CA LEU A 134 6.26 13.08 -11.14
C LEU A 134 6.57 14.48 -10.55
N SER A 135 5.70 14.97 -9.67
CA SER A 135 5.77 16.32 -9.10
C SER A 135 5.24 16.37 -7.67
N HIS A 136 6.01 17.04 -6.80
CA HIS A 136 5.59 17.40 -5.44
C HIS A 136 4.62 18.59 -5.39
N GLN A 137 4.29 19.18 -6.53
CA GLN A 137 3.22 20.15 -6.67
C GLN A 137 1.91 19.43 -7.05
N ARG A 138 0.79 20.06 -6.70
CA ARG A 138 -0.54 19.61 -7.09
C ARG A 138 -0.90 20.15 -8.49
N PRO A 139 -1.95 19.64 -9.16
CA PRO A 139 -2.30 20.08 -10.51
C PRO A 139 -2.65 21.57 -10.63
N ASP A 140 -3.10 22.19 -9.54
CA ASP A 140 -3.38 23.63 -9.45
C ASP A 140 -2.12 24.47 -9.12
N GLY A 141 -0.95 23.84 -9.05
CA GLY A 141 0.34 24.47 -8.72
C GLY A 141 0.60 24.62 -7.21
N SER A 142 -0.36 24.26 -6.34
CA SER A 142 -0.19 24.35 -4.90
C SER A 142 0.76 23.28 -4.34
N ASN A 143 1.18 23.44 -3.08
CA ASN A 143 2.06 22.47 -2.41
C ASN A 143 1.31 21.17 -2.09
N LYS A 144 1.99 20.01 -2.16
CA LYS A 144 1.47 18.71 -1.68
C LYS A 144 0.81 18.76 -0.29
N SER A 145 1.28 19.60 0.63
CA SER A 145 0.73 19.71 1.99
C SER A 145 -0.68 20.31 2.03
N THR A 146 -1.16 20.89 0.92
CA THR A 146 -2.54 21.37 0.79
C THR A 146 -3.54 20.25 0.45
N ALA A 147 -3.08 19.04 0.15
CA ALA A 147 -3.92 17.85 0.10
C ALA A 147 -4.29 17.44 1.55
N VAL A 148 -5.18 18.23 2.16
CA VAL A 148 -5.59 18.06 3.55
C VAL A 148 -6.83 17.17 3.62
N SER A 149 -6.83 16.19 4.52
CA SER A 149 -8.03 15.41 4.81
C SER A 149 -9.12 16.27 5.49
N LYS A 150 -10.36 15.81 5.48
CA LYS A 150 -11.49 16.46 6.19
C LYS A 150 -11.26 16.68 7.69
N ASN A 151 -10.32 15.92 8.29
CA ASN A 151 -9.94 16.03 9.70
C ASN A 151 -8.75 16.98 9.94
N GLY A 152 -8.28 17.72 8.91
CA GLY A 152 -7.16 18.65 9.03
C GLY A 152 -5.77 18.01 8.94
N ILE A 153 -5.68 16.70 8.68
CA ILE A 153 -4.39 15.99 8.54
C ILE A 153 -3.82 16.24 7.14
N TYR A 154 -2.52 16.50 7.06
CA TYR A 154 -1.76 16.71 5.82
C TYR A 154 -0.45 15.91 5.84
N ALA A 155 0.29 15.88 4.73
CA ALA A 155 1.59 15.24 4.64
C ALA A 155 2.74 16.22 4.93
N ASN A 156 3.59 15.92 5.91
CA ASN A 156 4.82 16.67 6.17
C ASN A 156 5.96 16.27 5.22
N ALA A 157 6.02 14.99 4.82
CA ALA A 157 6.95 14.51 3.79
C ALA A 157 6.22 13.66 2.74
N GLU A 158 6.79 13.60 1.53
CA GLU A 158 6.28 12.80 0.42
C GLU A 158 7.44 12.21 -0.35
N ILE A 159 7.29 10.95 -0.73
CA ILE A 159 8.20 10.20 -1.57
C ILE A 159 7.40 9.74 -2.78
N LEU A 160 7.93 9.96 -3.98
CA LEU A 160 7.29 9.64 -5.25
C LEU A 160 8.15 8.67 -6.05
N ALA A 161 7.52 7.71 -6.72
CA ALA A 161 8.14 6.87 -7.73
C ALA A 161 7.26 6.80 -8.98
N ALA A 162 7.91 6.60 -10.12
CA ALA A 162 7.25 6.24 -11.37
C ALA A 162 8.06 5.18 -12.12
N SER A 163 7.35 4.21 -12.70
CA SER A 163 7.96 3.13 -13.48
C SER A 163 7.09 2.73 -14.66
N THR A 164 7.69 2.18 -15.70
CA THR A 164 6.97 1.53 -16.81
C THR A 164 6.50 0.12 -16.45
N GLU A 165 6.94 -0.41 -15.31
CA GLU A 165 6.50 -1.68 -14.76
C GLU A 165 5.50 -1.45 -13.62
N ILE A 166 4.76 -2.49 -13.26
CA ILE A 166 3.77 -2.44 -12.18
C ILE A 166 4.46 -2.06 -10.86
N GLU A 167 3.96 -1.01 -10.22
CA GLU A 167 4.34 -0.60 -8.87
C GLU A 167 3.70 -1.50 -7.81
N ASN A 168 4.50 -1.77 -6.78
CA ASN A 168 4.15 -2.51 -5.57
C ASN A 168 5.16 -2.12 -4.48
N PRO A 169 4.86 -2.34 -3.18
CA PRO A 169 5.73 -1.90 -2.09
C PRO A 169 7.19 -2.32 -2.24
N ALA A 170 7.47 -3.60 -2.55
CA ALA A 170 8.85 -4.07 -2.69
C ALA A 170 9.62 -3.34 -3.79
N LYS A 171 8.98 -3.10 -4.94
CA LYS A 171 9.57 -2.34 -6.04
C LYS A 171 9.79 -0.89 -5.64
N SER A 172 8.74 -0.19 -5.19
CA SER A 172 8.81 1.26 -4.95
C SER A 172 9.83 1.58 -3.84
N PHE A 173 9.84 0.80 -2.75
CA PHE A 173 10.84 0.97 -1.69
C PHE A 173 12.26 0.62 -2.16
N TYR A 174 12.43 -0.35 -3.07
CA TYR A 174 13.72 -0.59 -3.72
C TYR A 174 14.16 0.62 -4.56
N GLN A 175 13.26 1.24 -5.33
CA GLN A 175 13.54 2.45 -6.10
C GLN A 175 13.99 3.63 -5.22
N TRP A 176 13.31 3.80 -4.09
CA TRP A 176 13.60 4.87 -3.12
C TRP A 176 14.93 4.70 -2.38
N THR A 177 15.52 3.50 -2.42
CA THR A 177 16.68 3.17 -1.56
C THR A 177 17.87 2.62 -2.33
N TYR A 178 17.71 1.51 -3.03
CA TYR A 178 18.80 0.68 -3.54
C TYR A 178 18.90 0.65 -5.07
N GLU A 179 17.87 1.10 -5.79
CA GLU A 179 17.92 1.18 -7.25
C GLU A 179 18.92 2.26 -7.70
N ALA A 180 19.84 1.86 -8.57
CA ALA A 180 20.75 2.78 -9.21
C ALA A 180 20.05 3.51 -10.36
N SER A 181 20.22 4.82 -10.44
CA SER A 181 19.63 5.64 -11.51
C SER A 181 20.69 6.34 -12.35
N LYS A 182 20.47 6.42 -13.67
CA LYS A 182 21.33 7.18 -14.59
C LYS A 182 21.40 8.66 -14.20
N ASN A 183 20.29 9.22 -13.71
CA ASN A 183 20.23 10.61 -13.25
C ASN A 183 21.04 10.86 -11.97
N LYS A 184 21.52 9.78 -11.32
CA LYS A 184 22.33 9.79 -10.11
C LYS A 184 23.72 9.18 -10.35
N ASN A 185 24.25 9.31 -11.57
CA ASN A 185 25.53 8.72 -11.97
C ASN A 185 25.63 7.21 -11.71
N ASN A 186 24.54 6.48 -11.95
CA ASN A 186 24.40 5.04 -11.68
C ASN A 186 24.61 4.67 -10.21
N LYS A 187 24.28 5.58 -9.28
CA LYS A 187 24.28 5.32 -7.83
C LYS A 187 22.87 5.24 -7.28
N SER A 188 22.72 4.49 -6.20
CA SER A 188 21.50 4.43 -5.40
C SER A 188 21.52 5.44 -4.25
N GLU A 189 20.36 5.72 -3.65
CA GLU A 189 20.29 6.63 -2.49
C GLU A 189 21.08 6.11 -1.30
N TYR A 190 21.13 4.79 -1.12
CA TYR A 190 21.99 4.14 -0.14
C TYR A 190 23.48 4.47 -0.32
N GLN A 191 23.97 4.54 -1.55
CA GLN A 191 25.35 4.95 -1.81
C GLN A 191 25.50 6.46 -1.56
N LEU A 192 24.55 7.26 -2.02
CA LEU A 192 24.62 8.72 -1.97
C LEU A 192 24.48 9.27 -0.56
N ILE A 193 23.71 8.65 0.33
CA ILE A 193 23.63 9.06 1.73
C ILE A 193 24.97 8.80 2.46
N LYS A 194 25.68 7.72 2.11
CA LYS A 194 27.01 7.41 2.67
C LYS A 194 28.06 8.39 2.17
N GLU A 195 28.04 8.73 0.89
CA GLU A 195 28.91 9.76 0.31
C GLU A 195 28.64 11.15 0.90
N ALA A 196 27.38 11.47 1.17
CA ALA A 196 26.96 12.70 1.82
C ALA A 196 27.18 12.69 3.35
N LYS A 197 27.82 11.66 3.91
CA LYS A 197 28.06 11.50 5.35
C LYS A 197 26.78 11.63 6.18
N GLY A 198 25.65 11.13 5.66
CA GLY A 198 24.36 11.15 6.35
C GLY A 198 23.53 12.41 6.18
N VAL A 199 24.03 13.43 5.47
CA VAL A 199 23.33 14.70 5.25
C VAL A 199 22.31 14.57 4.12
N PHE A 200 21.11 15.10 4.35
CA PHE A 200 20.03 15.17 3.36
C PHE A 200 20.47 15.95 2.10
N ASN A 201 20.06 15.48 0.93
CA ASN A 201 20.06 16.26 -0.31
C ASN A 201 19.04 15.71 -1.32
N LEU A 202 18.91 16.39 -2.46
CA LEU A 202 17.96 16.05 -3.53
C LEU A 202 18.16 14.65 -4.14
N TYR A 203 19.28 13.97 -3.91
CA TYR A 203 19.57 12.66 -4.47
C TYR A 203 19.47 11.49 -3.49
N ASN A 204 19.41 11.77 -2.18
CA ASN A 204 19.25 10.78 -1.10
C ASN A 204 18.01 11.03 -0.22
N GLY A 205 17.17 11.97 -0.61
CA GLY A 205 16.08 12.46 0.21
C GLY A 205 15.02 11.41 0.53
N HIS A 206 14.77 10.43 -0.35
CA HIS A 206 13.79 9.39 -0.07
C HIS A 206 14.29 8.46 1.03
N LEU A 207 15.52 7.96 0.92
CA LEU A 207 16.11 7.14 1.98
C LEU A 207 16.24 7.95 3.29
N HIS A 208 16.59 9.23 3.20
CA HIS A 208 16.69 10.09 4.39
C HIS A 208 15.34 10.22 5.13
N ILE A 209 14.24 10.46 4.41
CA ILE A 209 12.86 10.46 4.95
C ILE A 209 12.51 9.11 5.59
N LEU A 210 12.84 7.99 4.93
CA LEU A 210 12.55 6.66 5.47
C LEU A 210 13.28 6.38 6.79
N LEU A 211 14.44 7.01 7.01
CA LEU A 211 15.24 6.88 8.23
C LEU A 211 14.94 7.93 9.30
N ASP A 212 14.16 8.96 8.97
CA ASP A 212 13.87 10.05 9.88
C ASP A 212 13.13 9.54 11.14
N PRO A 213 13.75 9.64 12.33
CA PRO A 213 13.13 9.21 13.56
C PRO A 213 11.99 10.14 14.00
N GLU A 214 11.86 11.36 13.49
CA GLU A 214 10.78 12.29 13.83
C GLU A 214 9.45 11.86 13.18
N LEU A 215 9.49 11.25 11.99
CA LEU A 215 8.29 10.77 11.30
C LEU A 215 7.71 9.52 11.98
N LYS A 216 6.42 9.58 12.32
CA LYS A 216 5.71 8.55 13.11
C LYS A 216 4.57 7.86 12.36
N SER A 217 4.09 8.44 11.27
CA SER A 217 3.02 7.85 10.46
C SER A 217 3.39 7.77 8.99
N ILE A 218 2.82 6.78 8.31
CA ILE A 218 2.87 6.64 6.86
C ILE A 218 1.48 6.32 6.30
N GLY A 219 1.18 6.88 5.13
CA GLY A 219 0.18 6.39 4.20
C GLY A 219 0.81 6.13 2.85
N TYR A 220 0.26 5.16 2.11
CA TYR A 220 0.87 4.71 0.86
C TYR A 220 -0.18 4.28 -0.16
N ALA A 221 0.08 4.56 -1.44
CA ALA A 221 -0.72 4.06 -2.55
C ALA A 221 0.14 3.78 -3.79
N ASP A 222 -0.18 2.69 -4.49
CA ASP A 222 0.23 2.45 -5.86
C ASP A 222 -0.95 2.69 -6.79
N LEU A 223 -0.70 3.42 -7.88
CA LEU A 223 -1.64 3.61 -8.96
C LEU A 223 -1.04 3.06 -10.25
N ASN A 224 -1.40 1.81 -10.53
CA ASN A 224 -1.03 1.13 -11.76
C ASN A 224 -2.02 1.52 -12.86
N THR A 225 -1.50 2.08 -13.94
CA THR A 225 -2.30 2.68 -15.02
C THR A 225 -2.19 1.85 -16.30
N ASN A 226 -3.13 2.05 -17.22
CA ASN A 226 -3.02 1.51 -18.59
C ASN A 226 -2.17 2.41 -19.49
N SER A 227 -1.51 3.42 -18.94
CA SER A 227 -0.62 4.32 -19.64
C SER A 227 0.84 3.86 -19.52
N LYS A 228 1.78 4.65 -20.05
CA LYS A 228 3.21 4.35 -19.96
C LYS A 228 3.72 4.26 -18.52
N TRP A 229 3.15 5.03 -17.60
CA TRP A 229 3.69 5.21 -16.25
C TRP A 229 2.73 4.70 -15.18
N ASN A 230 3.28 3.95 -14.23
CA ASN A 230 2.68 3.59 -12.96
C ASN A 230 3.30 4.47 -11.88
N TYR A 231 2.54 4.79 -10.85
CA TYR A 231 2.96 5.71 -9.80
C TYR A 231 2.86 5.07 -8.42
N SER A 232 3.84 5.35 -7.57
CA SER A 232 3.82 5.01 -6.16
C SER A 232 4.07 6.25 -5.32
N VAL A 233 3.28 6.40 -4.26
CA VAL A 233 3.32 7.55 -3.37
C VAL A 233 3.33 7.09 -1.93
N GLY A 234 4.36 7.49 -1.18
CA GLY A 234 4.41 7.40 0.28
C GLY A 234 4.35 8.80 0.88
N VAL A 235 3.43 9.04 1.83
CA VAL A 235 3.34 10.30 2.56
C VAL A 235 3.47 10.07 4.06
N PHE A 236 4.12 11.00 4.76
CA PHE A 236 4.50 10.83 6.15
C PHE A 236 4.13 12.04 7.00
N ASP A 237 3.93 11.79 8.31
CA ASP A 237 3.64 12.81 9.31
C ASP A 237 4.41 12.56 10.61
N TYR A 238 4.68 13.65 11.35
CA TYR A 238 5.31 13.62 12.67
C TYR A 238 4.37 13.10 13.78
N ASN A 239 3.07 13.10 13.54
CA ASN A 239 2.06 12.65 14.50
C ASN A 239 1.62 11.23 14.19
N VAL A 240 1.29 10.47 15.24
CA VAL A 240 0.63 9.16 15.10
C VAL A 240 -0.85 9.41 14.85
N ASP A 241 -1.39 8.85 13.77
CA ASP A 241 -2.84 8.81 13.57
C ASP A 241 -3.48 7.80 14.52
N ASN A 242 -4.58 8.19 15.13
CA ASN A 242 -5.36 7.33 16.03
C ASN A 242 -6.02 6.17 15.27
N ASN A 243 -6.23 6.31 13.96
CA ASN A 243 -6.80 5.26 13.13
C ASN A 243 -5.77 4.63 12.18
N GLN A 244 -5.32 3.44 12.56
CA GLN A 244 -4.33 2.65 11.81
C GLN A 244 -4.98 1.61 10.89
N ALA A 245 -6.31 1.62 10.69
CA ALA A 245 -6.96 0.72 9.74
C ALA A 245 -6.54 1.06 8.30
N SER A 246 -6.56 0.07 7.40
CA SER A 246 -6.56 0.36 5.97
C SER A 246 -7.90 0.94 5.52
N ALA A 247 -7.89 1.73 4.45
CA ALA A 247 -9.10 2.27 3.83
C ALA A 247 -10.02 1.16 3.26
N ASN A 248 -9.48 -0.05 3.07
CA ASN A 248 -10.17 -1.22 2.51
C ASN A 248 -10.81 -0.93 1.14
N LEU A 249 -10.13 -0.12 0.32
CA LEU A 249 -10.52 0.22 -1.04
C LEU A 249 -9.85 -0.76 -2.00
N VAL A 250 -10.58 -1.81 -2.37
CA VAL A 250 -10.12 -2.84 -3.29
C VAL A 250 -11.08 -2.92 -4.47
N GLY A 251 -10.54 -2.87 -5.69
CA GLY A 251 -11.32 -2.92 -6.93
C GLY A 251 -11.25 -1.62 -7.73
N SER A 252 -12.13 -1.52 -8.73
CA SER A 252 -12.18 -0.39 -9.66
C SER A 252 -12.92 0.81 -9.06
N TYR A 253 -12.26 1.97 -8.99
CA TYR A 253 -12.84 3.23 -8.52
C TYR A 253 -12.50 4.36 -9.47
N ASN A 254 -13.41 5.33 -9.58
CA ASN A 254 -13.10 6.60 -10.20
C ASN A 254 -12.55 7.58 -9.16
N ILE A 255 -11.34 8.07 -9.38
CA ILE A 255 -10.69 9.10 -8.58
C ILE A 255 -10.67 10.39 -9.38
N TYR A 256 -10.83 11.53 -8.70
CA TYR A 256 -10.95 12.82 -9.36
C TYR A 256 -10.12 13.91 -8.69
N ALA A 257 -9.87 14.97 -9.45
CA ALA A 257 -9.31 16.24 -9.00
C ALA A 257 -10.25 17.37 -9.41
N GLY A 258 -10.21 18.49 -8.70
CA GLY A 258 -11.09 19.63 -8.95
C GLY A 258 -12.46 19.51 -8.29
N ASN A 259 -13.34 20.44 -8.66
CA ASN A 259 -14.65 20.61 -8.04
C ASN A 259 -15.66 19.55 -8.52
N ILE A 260 -16.17 18.76 -7.59
CA ILE A 260 -17.15 17.69 -7.85
C ILE A 260 -18.46 18.20 -8.50
N LYS A 261 -18.80 19.48 -8.34
CA LYS A 261 -20.00 20.07 -8.98
C LYS A 261 -19.88 20.14 -10.51
N ASP A 262 -18.65 20.16 -11.01
CA ASP A 262 -18.35 20.21 -12.44
C ASP A 262 -18.22 18.80 -13.03
N ALA A 263 -18.33 17.76 -12.18
CA ALA A 263 -18.29 16.38 -12.64
C ALA A 263 -19.48 16.08 -13.55
N PRO A 264 -19.29 15.29 -14.61
CA PRO A 264 -20.40 14.70 -15.34
C PRO A 264 -21.33 14.02 -14.33
N LYS A 265 -22.63 14.31 -14.44
CA LYS A 265 -23.63 13.55 -13.69
C LYS A 265 -23.37 12.09 -14.01
N ILE A 266 -23.11 11.30 -12.97
CA ILE A 266 -23.29 9.87 -13.08
C ILE A 266 -24.80 9.75 -13.22
N GLU A 267 -25.29 9.73 -14.47
CA GLU A 267 -26.62 9.23 -14.69
C GLU A 267 -26.60 7.85 -14.02
N GLU A 268 -27.43 7.67 -12.99
CA GLU A 268 -27.90 6.33 -12.70
C GLU A 268 -28.45 5.87 -14.05
N GLU A 269 -27.68 5.06 -14.78
CA GLU A 269 -28.21 4.32 -15.89
C GLU A 269 -29.42 3.61 -15.27
N LYS A 270 -30.62 4.11 -15.57
CA LYS A 270 -31.85 3.34 -15.46
C LYS A 270 -31.48 2.00 -16.04
N GLU A 271 -31.44 0.96 -15.20
CA GLU A 271 -31.22 -0.45 -15.56
C GLU A 271 -31.12 -0.63 -17.07
N SER A 272 -29.94 -0.32 -17.62
CA SER A 272 -29.68 -0.57 -19.02
C SER A 272 -29.45 -2.06 -19.03
N ASN A 273 -30.53 -2.81 -19.32
CA ASN A 273 -30.43 -4.19 -19.75
C ASN A 273 -29.25 -4.27 -20.73
N THR A 274 -28.27 -5.11 -20.34
CA THR A 274 -27.15 -5.62 -21.12
C THR A 274 -25.94 -4.71 -21.39
N LYS A 275 -25.00 -4.68 -20.44
CA LYS A 275 -23.67 -5.27 -20.75
C LYS A 275 -23.65 -6.67 -20.15
N GLU A 276 -24.06 -7.66 -20.92
CA GLU A 276 -23.94 -9.07 -20.54
C GLU A 276 -22.49 -9.33 -20.12
N ILE A 277 -22.28 -9.58 -18.82
CA ILE A 277 -21.07 -10.27 -18.38
C ILE A 277 -21.10 -11.61 -19.11
N SER A 278 -20.06 -11.89 -19.90
CA SER A 278 -20.03 -13.13 -20.69
C SER A 278 -20.23 -14.36 -19.80
N ASP A 279 -20.93 -15.37 -20.30
CA ASP A 279 -21.13 -16.65 -19.60
C ASP A 279 -19.79 -17.23 -19.09
N GLU A 280 -18.71 -17.03 -19.86
CA GLU A 280 -17.37 -17.43 -19.48
C GLU A 280 -16.87 -16.72 -18.20
N THR A 281 -17.18 -15.44 -18.06
CA THR A 281 -16.82 -14.63 -16.88
C THR A 281 -17.67 -15.02 -15.68
N ILE A 282 -18.96 -15.27 -15.87
CA ILE A 282 -19.86 -15.79 -14.83
C ILE A 282 -19.39 -17.16 -14.33
N GLU A 283 -19.03 -18.07 -15.24
CA GLU A 283 -18.51 -19.40 -14.87
C GLU A 283 -17.15 -19.32 -14.15
N LYS A 284 -16.24 -18.44 -14.58
CA LYS A 284 -14.99 -18.18 -13.86
C LYS A 284 -15.23 -17.62 -12.45
N LEU A 285 -16.23 -16.75 -12.28
CA LEU A 285 -16.60 -16.18 -10.99
C LEU A 285 -17.21 -17.25 -10.06
N LYS A 286 -18.16 -18.06 -10.56
CA LYS A 286 -18.72 -19.21 -9.82
C LYS A 286 -17.64 -20.18 -9.36
N LYS A 287 -16.68 -20.52 -10.24
CA LYS A 287 -15.56 -21.41 -9.92
C LYS A 287 -14.65 -20.82 -8.85
N SER A 288 -14.37 -19.52 -8.93
CA SER A 288 -13.58 -18.80 -7.93
C SER A 288 -14.27 -18.78 -6.57
N VAL A 289 -15.57 -18.45 -6.50
CA VAL A 289 -16.37 -18.48 -5.27
C VAL A 289 -16.33 -19.87 -4.64
N LYS A 290 -16.58 -20.93 -5.41
CA LYS A 290 -16.56 -22.31 -4.92
C LYS A 290 -15.19 -22.70 -4.35
N LYS A 291 -14.09 -22.32 -5.02
CA LYS A 291 -12.73 -22.59 -4.55
C LYS A 291 -12.41 -21.85 -3.25
N SER A 292 -12.88 -20.62 -3.11
CA SER A 292 -12.71 -19.81 -1.90
C SER A 292 -13.51 -20.38 -0.73
N GLU A 293 -14.75 -20.83 -0.94
CA GLU A 293 -15.55 -21.52 0.08
C GLU A 293 -14.88 -22.82 0.56
N GLN A 294 -14.34 -23.62 -0.36
CA GLN A 294 -13.57 -24.83 -0.03
C GLN A 294 -12.33 -24.51 0.80
N THR A 295 -11.65 -23.41 0.48
CA THR A 295 -10.46 -22.94 1.21
C THR A 295 -10.82 -22.50 2.63
N ILE A 296 -11.91 -21.75 2.81
CA ILE A 296 -12.45 -21.40 4.14
C ILE A 296 -12.81 -22.65 4.94
N ALA A 297 -13.47 -23.63 4.30
CA ALA A 297 -13.80 -24.90 4.94
C ALA A 297 -12.54 -25.65 5.40
N GLY A 298 -11.51 -25.70 4.55
CA GLY A 298 -10.21 -26.28 4.90
C GLY A 298 -9.54 -25.57 6.08
N ALA A 299 -9.53 -24.24 6.10
CA ALA A 299 -9.00 -23.45 7.21
C ALA A 299 -9.76 -23.71 8.53
N LYS A 300 -11.09 -23.81 8.48
CA LYS A 300 -11.92 -24.17 9.65
C LYS A 300 -11.62 -25.58 10.15
N VAL A 301 -11.43 -26.55 9.25
CA VAL A 301 -11.04 -27.92 9.62
C VAL A 301 -9.67 -27.93 10.27
N LEU A 302 -8.69 -27.23 9.71
CA LEU A 302 -7.33 -27.11 10.25
C LEU A 302 -7.32 -26.54 11.66
N MET A 303 -8.08 -25.47 11.90
CA MET A 303 -8.24 -24.88 13.24
C MET A 303 -8.84 -25.87 14.24
N ARG A 304 -9.76 -26.74 13.81
CA ARG A 304 -10.40 -27.75 14.65
C ARG A 304 -9.49 -28.93 14.94
N THR A 305 -8.73 -29.40 13.95
CA THR A 305 -7.91 -30.62 14.04
C THR A 305 -6.51 -30.37 14.59
N MET A 306 -6.05 -29.11 14.61
CA MET A 306 -4.72 -28.73 15.12
C MET A 306 -4.82 -27.66 16.23
N PRO A 307 -5.17 -28.04 17.47
CA PRO A 307 -5.46 -27.09 18.55
C PRO A 307 -4.23 -26.26 18.98
N LYS A 308 -3.01 -26.82 18.90
CA LYS A 308 -1.77 -26.05 19.17
C LYS A 308 -1.54 -24.96 18.12
N PHE A 309 -1.67 -25.31 16.84
CA PHE A 309 -1.59 -24.37 15.73
C PHE A 309 -2.69 -23.30 15.79
N ALA A 310 -3.92 -23.69 16.15
CA ALA A 310 -5.02 -22.76 16.34
C ALA A 310 -4.79 -21.82 17.54
N LYS A 311 -4.11 -22.27 18.59
CA LYS A 311 -3.72 -21.41 19.72
C LYS A 311 -2.69 -20.37 19.32
N GLU A 312 -1.74 -20.73 18.45
CA GLU A 312 -0.64 -19.85 18.02
C GLU A 312 -1.03 -18.91 16.87
N HIS A 313 -1.91 -19.35 15.96
CA HIS A 313 -2.22 -18.63 14.72
C HIS A 313 -3.72 -18.43 14.46
N GLY A 314 -4.59 -18.89 15.35
CA GLY A 314 -6.04 -18.91 15.11
C GLY A 314 -6.68 -17.54 14.93
N GLN A 315 -6.16 -16.49 15.57
CA GLN A 315 -6.67 -15.13 15.36
C GLN A 315 -6.43 -14.65 13.93
N LYS A 316 -5.19 -14.80 13.42
CA LYS A 316 -4.84 -14.44 12.05
C LYS A 316 -5.64 -15.26 11.02
N ILE A 317 -5.89 -16.54 11.31
CA ILE A 317 -6.73 -17.39 10.45
C ILE A 317 -8.20 -16.92 10.46
N LYS A 318 -8.74 -16.51 11.62
CA LYS A 318 -10.10 -15.95 11.71
C LYS A 318 -10.24 -14.65 10.91
N GLU A 319 -9.25 -13.77 10.99
CA GLU A 319 -9.22 -12.52 10.22
C GLU A 319 -9.19 -12.80 8.71
N LEU A 320 -8.35 -13.75 8.27
CA LEU A 320 -8.30 -14.19 6.87
C LEU A 320 -9.63 -14.81 6.40
N ILE A 321 -10.29 -15.63 7.24
CA ILE A 321 -11.61 -16.18 6.95
C ILE A 321 -12.65 -15.06 6.82
N ALA A 322 -12.65 -14.08 7.73
CA ALA A 322 -13.60 -12.97 7.71
C ALA A 322 -13.43 -12.09 6.45
N ASN A 323 -12.18 -11.79 6.08
CA ASN A 323 -11.89 -11.05 4.84
C ASN A 323 -12.33 -11.86 3.60
N SER A 324 -12.04 -13.16 3.58
CA SER A 324 -12.45 -14.05 2.49
C SER A 324 -13.97 -14.15 2.35
N GLN A 325 -14.70 -14.19 3.47
CA GLN A 325 -16.16 -14.25 3.46
C GLN A 325 -16.77 -12.98 2.88
N ARG A 326 -16.25 -11.79 3.24
CA ARG A 326 -16.73 -10.52 2.67
C ARG A 326 -16.57 -10.47 1.15
N ILE A 327 -15.45 -10.97 0.62
CA ILE A 327 -15.20 -11.05 -0.83
C ILE A 327 -16.19 -12.02 -1.50
N ILE A 328 -16.43 -13.19 -0.88
CA ILE A 328 -17.42 -14.16 -1.36
C ILE A 328 -18.82 -13.54 -1.39
N ASP A 329 -19.20 -12.79 -0.35
CA ASP A 329 -20.51 -12.16 -0.26
C ASP A 329 -20.71 -11.10 -1.34
N GLN A 330 -19.66 -10.31 -1.65
CA GLN A 330 -19.67 -9.38 -2.79
C GLN A 330 -19.80 -10.12 -4.13
N ALA A 331 -19.03 -11.19 -4.34
CA ALA A 331 -19.12 -12.00 -5.55
C ALA A 331 -20.50 -12.68 -5.72
N LYS A 332 -21.12 -13.12 -4.63
CA LYS A 332 -22.48 -13.69 -4.64
C LYS A 332 -23.55 -12.66 -4.97
N LYS A 333 -23.41 -11.42 -4.48
CA LYS A 333 -24.31 -10.32 -4.87
C LYS A 333 -24.26 -10.04 -6.37
N ILE A 334 -23.07 -10.13 -6.97
CA ILE A 334 -22.89 -10.02 -8.43
C ILE A 334 -23.57 -11.19 -9.14
N LEU A 335 -23.31 -12.43 -8.70
CA LEU A 335 -23.93 -13.63 -9.28
C LEU A 335 -25.44 -13.69 -9.09
N ALA A 336 -26.03 -12.98 -8.12
CA ALA A 336 -27.49 -12.96 -7.92
C ALA A 336 -28.23 -12.19 -9.03
N ASN A 337 -27.52 -11.41 -9.83
CA ASN A 337 -28.06 -10.62 -10.94
C ASN A 337 -27.88 -11.32 -12.30
N TYR A 338 -27.44 -12.59 -12.33
CA TYR A 338 -27.16 -13.42 -13.53
C TYR A 338 -27.58 -14.88 -13.33
#